data_AF-A0A1H1MQ64-F1
#
_entry.id   AF-A0A1H1MQ64-F1
#
_cell.length_a   1.000
_cell.length_b   1.000
_cell.length_c   1.000
_cell.angle_alpha   90.00
_cell.angle_beta   90.00
_cell.angle_gamma   90.00
#
_symmetry.space_group_name_H-M   'P 1'
#
loop_
_entity.id
_entity.type
_entity.pdbx_description
1 polymer ?
#
loop_
_entity_poly.entity_id
_entity_poly.type
_entity_poly.pdbx_seq_one_letter_code
_entity_poly.pdbx_strand_id
1 'polypeptide(L)'
;MSSHLTRIARAAIAAALMLLTLSGLAVAGVVRSTSQSHAATPGGASPDRPPDRPSSGGRLVVAVALGASGTVGSDALAPFEVFASSPAFSVYTVAASAAPAPVDGGPAIVPTYTFADVAAGRATRPDVVVVPAVDDPDGEAEAPLRAWVVEQSQRGARILSVCAGARLLAATGLLEGRTATSHWSRISALTEQHPETRWVDGERYVDDGSITTTAGITSGIPGALHLVDQLAGTPEAVRVGRLVHYPNWSPTASTTIPVQSLTAADLPVALDLAVPWFRPTLGLALADGVSELDVASAFEVYSNSYAARAIAIATGSTVTTRHGVVLAAHPLADAPPLDRVVVPATSDGTAGGTQIRGWAAQQGLPVDALRGPGGDAGFDGGLEYLAATAGRATAVSAAKMIDYPTDTLELAEGTAGLRVPLLVVLGLLLAGAVGFVPTLVRRSVRRSAEPPATRPPRPRPPAVGRPSTTRPPADVVVPS
;
A
#
# COMPACT_ATOMS: atom_id res chain seq x y z
N MET A 1 25.62 -39.77 27.67
CA MET A 1 25.45 -39.09 26.36
C MET A 1 23.99 -38.81 25.98
N SER A 2 22.97 -39.54 26.47
CA SER A 2 21.56 -39.37 26.04
C SER A 2 20.88 -38.06 26.50
N SER A 3 21.19 -37.53 27.68
CA SER A 3 20.49 -36.36 28.26
C SER A 3 20.81 -35.02 27.57
N HIS A 4 22.05 -34.82 27.14
CA HIS A 4 22.49 -33.61 26.43
C HIS A 4 21.88 -33.53 25.02
N LEU A 5 21.91 -34.63 24.27
CA LEU A 5 21.27 -34.73 22.96
C LEU A 5 19.76 -34.45 23.04
N THR A 6 19.07 -34.92 24.08
CA THR A 6 17.64 -34.60 24.22
C THR A 6 17.38 -33.14 24.62
N ARG A 7 18.30 -32.47 25.32
CA ARG A 7 18.17 -31.03 25.63
C ARG A 7 18.39 -30.19 24.37
N ILE A 8 19.40 -30.53 23.58
CA ILE A 8 19.69 -29.89 22.30
C ILE A 8 18.51 -30.06 21.34
N ALA A 9 18.00 -31.28 21.16
CA ALA A 9 16.84 -31.53 20.31
C ALA A 9 15.61 -30.73 20.74
N ARG A 10 15.39 -30.55 22.05
CA ARG A 10 14.26 -29.73 22.54
C ARG A 10 14.46 -28.25 22.31
N ALA A 11 15.67 -27.74 22.53
CA ALA A 11 15.98 -26.35 22.22
C ALA A 11 15.81 -26.07 20.73
N ALA A 12 16.23 -27.00 19.87
CA ALA A 12 16.03 -26.92 18.43
C ALA A 12 14.54 -26.95 18.05
N ILE A 13 13.73 -27.85 18.63
CA ILE A 13 12.28 -27.88 18.40
C ILE A 13 11.61 -26.57 18.86
N ALA A 14 11.96 -26.07 20.05
CA ALA A 14 11.42 -24.81 20.56
C ALA A 14 11.78 -23.63 19.63
N ALA A 15 13.04 -23.52 19.22
CA ALA A 15 13.49 -22.50 18.28
C ALA A 15 12.77 -22.63 16.92
N ALA A 16 12.61 -23.84 16.40
CA ALA A 16 11.88 -24.09 15.15
C ALA A 16 10.41 -23.65 15.25
N LEU A 17 9.74 -23.96 16.36
CA LEU A 17 8.36 -23.52 16.60
C LEU A 17 8.24 -22.00 16.74
N MET A 18 9.20 -21.35 17.41
CA MET A 18 9.26 -19.89 17.52
C MET A 18 9.41 -19.24 16.14
N LEU A 19 10.35 -19.72 15.33
CA LEU A 19 10.58 -19.23 13.97
C LEU A 19 9.35 -19.45 13.08
N LEU A 20 8.75 -20.65 13.12
CA LEU A 20 7.54 -20.95 12.35
C LEU A 20 6.39 -20.00 12.73
N THR A 21 6.24 -19.71 14.02
CA THR A 21 5.19 -18.80 14.51
C THR A 21 5.43 -17.38 14.02
N LEU A 22 6.66 -16.86 14.13
CA LEU A 22 7.01 -15.51 13.67
C LEU A 22 6.85 -15.38 12.15
N SER A 23 7.34 -16.35 11.38
CA SER A 23 7.17 -16.38 9.93
C SER A 23 5.70 -16.47 9.52
N GLY A 24 4.91 -17.30 10.22
CA GLY A 24 3.48 -17.43 9.97
C GLY A 24 2.71 -16.12 10.24
N LEU A 25 3.03 -15.43 11.33
CA LEU A 25 2.48 -14.11 11.63
C LEU A 25 2.87 -13.09 10.55
N ALA A 26 4.15 -13.01 10.18
CA ALA A 26 4.61 -12.08 9.16
C ALA A 26 3.93 -12.32 7.80
N VAL A 27 3.84 -13.58 7.35
CA VAL A 27 3.16 -13.93 6.08
C VAL A 27 1.67 -13.57 6.14
N ALA A 28 0.97 -13.93 7.23
CA ALA A 28 -0.44 -13.56 7.39
C ALA A 28 -0.64 -12.03 7.40
N GLY A 29 0.31 -11.31 7.99
CA GLY A 29 0.31 -9.86 7.99
C GLY A 29 0.50 -9.25 6.60
N VAL A 30 1.47 -9.74 5.83
CA VAL A 30 1.68 -9.33 4.43
C VAL A 30 0.43 -9.58 3.60
N VAL A 31 -0.13 -10.79 3.64
CA VAL A 31 -1.35 -11.15 2.89
C VAL A 31 -2.53 -10.25 3.25
N ARG A 32 -2.69 -9.93 4.55
CA ARG A 32 -3.74 -9.02 4.99
C ARG A 32 -3.48 -7.58 4.53
N SER A 33 -2.25 -7.10 4.57
CA SER A 33 -1.90 -5.76 4.08
C SER A 33 -2.18 -5.61 2.60
N THR A 34 -1.72 -6.56 1.78
CA THR A 34 -1.87 -6.51 0.32
C THR A 34 -3.33 -6.65 -0.09
N SER A 35 -4.10 -7.54 0.55
CA SER A 35 -5.56 -7.64 0.30
C SER A 35 -6.34 -6.41 0.75
N GLN A 36 -5.75 -5.52 1.56
CA GLN A 36 -6.35 -4.26 1.98
C GLN A 36 -5.81 -3.05 1.22
N SER A 37 -4.82 -3.24 0.33
CA SER A 37 -4.30 -2.19 -0.55
C SER A 37 -5.33 -1.77 -1.60
N HIS A 38 -6.27 -2.65 -1.94
CA HIS A 38 -7.44 -2.31 -2.75
C HIS A 38 -8.55 -1.77 -1.87
N ALA A 39 -8.85 -0.47 -2.00
CA ALA A 39 -10.10 0.04 -1.47
C ALA A 39 -11.24 -0.67 -2.21
N ALA A 40 -12.04 -1.47 -1.49
CA ALA A 40 -13.21 -2.09 -2.10
C ALA A 40 -14.08 -0.99 -2.70
N THR A 41 -14.41 -1.09 -3.99
CA THR A 41 -15.36 -0.18 -4.62
C THR A 41 -16.64 -0.20 -3.77
N PRO A 42 -17.13 0.95 -3.29
CA PRO A 42 -18.36 0.99 -2.51
C PRO A 42 -19.47 0.26 -3.28
N GLY A 43 -20.05 -0.77 -2.67
CA GLY A 43 -21.17 -1.48 -3.27
C GLY A 43 -22.41 -0.59 -3.34
N GLY A 44 -23.19 -0.67 -4.42
CA GLY A 44 -24.57 -0.17 -4.44
C GLY A 44 -24.88 1.01 -5.37
N ALA A 45 -23.90 1.61 -6.04
CA ALA A 45 -24.15 2.60 -7.09
C ALA A 45 -23.38 2.25 -8.37
N SER A 46 -24.05 2.26 -9.51
CA SER A 46 -23.37 2.46 -10.79
C SER A 46 -23.11 3.96 -10.84
N PRO A 47 -21.88 4.43 -10.62
CA PRO A 47 -21.62 5.86 -10.67
C PRO A 47 -21.97 6.36 -12.07
N ASP A 48 -22.58 7.55 -12.13
CA ASP A 48 -22.94 8.15 -13.40
C ASP A 48 -21.69 8.24 -14.29
N ARG A 49 -21.84 7.83 -15.55
CA ARG A 49 -20.76 7.91 -16.52
C ARG A 49 -20.30 9.37 -16.61
N PRO A 50 -18.98 9.64 -16.62
CA PRO A 50 -18.49 10.98 -16.87
C PRO A 50 -19.10 11.53 -18.17
N PRO A 51 -19.49 12.81 -18.22
CA PRO A 51 -20.02 13.39 -19.45
C PRO A 51 -19.02 13.22 -20.59
N ASP A 52 -19.54 12.97 -21.80
CA ASP A 52 -18.70 12.94 -23.01
C ASP A 52 -17.91 14.25 -23.10
N ARG A 53 -16.60 14.17 -23.32
CA ARG A 53 -15.77 15.35 -23.51
C ARG A 53 -16.05 15.95 -24.90
N PRO A 54 -16.08 17.29 -25.03
CA PRO A 54 -16.23 17.94 -26.34
C PRO A 54 -15.16 17.46 -27.31
N SER A 55 -15.44 17.54 -28.62
CA SER A 55 -14.44 17.28 -29.66
C SER A 55 -13.13 18.01 -29.35
N SER A 56 -11.98 17.38 -29.57
CA SER A 56 -10.68 17.93 -29.16
C SER A 56 -10.41 19.35 -29.65
N GLY A 57 -11.11 19.82 -30.70
CA GLY A 57 -11.06 21.22 -31.13
C GLY A 57 -9.68 21.63 -31.64
N GLY A 58 -8.91 20.67 -32.15
CA GLY A 58 -7.52 20.85 -32.57
C GLY A 58 -6.49 20.66 -31.46
N ARG A 59 -6.91 20.35 -30.22
CA ARG A 59 -6.01 19.97 -29.12
C ARG A 59 -5.47 18.55 -29.34
N LEU A 60 -4.26 18.32 -28.86
CA LEU A 60 -3.65 16.99 -28.81
C LEU A 60 -4.40 16.12 -27.81
N VAL A 61 -4.69 14.87 -28.16
CA VAL A 61 -5.52 14.00 -27.33
C VAL A 61 -4.65 13.05 -26.53
N VAL A 62 -4.90 12.99 -25.22
CA VAL A 62 -4.20 12.09 -24.31
C VAL A 62 -5.20 11.10 -23.71
N ALA A 63 -4.95 9.81 -23.88
CA ALA A 63 -5.71 8.75 -23.24
C ALA A 63 -4.90 8.15 -22.10
N VAL A 64 -5.43 8.19 -20.87
CA VAL A 64 -4.87 7.47 -19.72
C VAL A 64 -5.57 6.13 -19.60
N ALA A 65 -4.84 5.04 -19.87
CA ALA A 65 -5.39 3.70 -19.93
C ALA A 65 -5.46 3.06 -18.54
N LEU A 66 -6.63 2.55 -18.16
CA LEU A 66 -6.88 1.90 -16.88
C LEU A 66 -6.98 0.39 -17.06
N GLY A 67 -6.28 -0.36 -16.21
CA GLY A 67 -6.28 -1.82 -16.15
C GLY A 67 -7.56 -2.40 -15.54
N ALA A 68 -7.82 -3.66 -15.86
CA ALA A 68 -8.94 -4.42 -15.28
C ALA A 68 -8.58 -5.10 -13.95
N SER A 69 -7.31 -5.38 -13.72
CA SER A 69 -6.77 -6.08 -12.53
C SER A 69 -6.52 -5.17 -11.33
N GLY A 70 -6.26 -3.88 -11.59
CA GLY A 70 -5.79 -2.89 -10.63
C GLY A 70 -4.88 -1.92 -11.36
N THR A 71 -4.94 -0.63 -11.04
CA THR A 71 -4.06 0.39 -11.62
C THR A 71 -3.45 1.21 -10.51
N VAL A 72 -2.14 1.44 -10.53
CA VAL A 72 -1.51 2.35 -9.57
C VAL A 72 -2.08 3.76 -9.77
N GLY A 73 -2.73 4.30 -8.74
CA GLY A 73 -3.51 5.53 -8.84
C GLY A 73 -2.67 6.73 -9.27
N SER A 74 -1.49 6.90 -8.69
CA SER A 74 -0.60 8.01 -9.03
C SER A 74 -0.03 7.93 -10.44
N ASP A 75 0.22 6.71 -10.95
CA ASP A 75 0.69 6.51 -12.32
C ASP A 75 -0.34 6.98 -13.35
N ALA A 76 -1.62 6.93 -13.01
CA ALA A 76 -2.71 7.42 -13.84
C ALA A 76 -2.99 8.92 -13.61
N LEU A 77 -3.20 9.31 -12.35
CA LEU A 77 -3.69 10.63 -11.96
C LEU A 77 -2.63 11.73 -12.12
N ALA A 78 -1.36 11.44 -11.85
CA ALA A 78 -0.31 12.46 -11.91
C ALA A 78 -0.01 12.90 -13.36
N PRO A 79 0.22 11.99 -14.34
CA PRO A 79 0.31 12.38 -15.75
C PRO A 79 -0.99 13.01 -16.27
N PHE A 80 -2.16 12.54 -15.79
CA PHE A 80 -3.45 13.12 -16.17
C PHE A 80 -3.49 14.62 -15.87
N GLU A 81 -3.15 15.03 -14.64
CA GLU A 81 -3.15 16.44 -14.26
C GLU A 81 -2.08 17.25 -15.00
N VAL A 82 -0.88 16.69 -15.22
CA VAL A 82 0.17 17.37 -16.01
C VAL A 82 -0.36 17.75 -17.40
N PHE A 83 -0.92 16.79 -18.14
CA PHE A 83 -1.47 17.08 -19.47
C PHE A 83 -2.70 17.98 -19.40
N ALA A 84 -3.61 17.75 -18.45
CA ALA A 84 -4.86 18.50 -18.36
C ALA A 84 -4.68 19.96 -17.91
N SER A 85 -3.57 20.25 -17.22
CA SER A 85 -3.16 21.61 -16.83
C SER A 85 -2.75 22.48 -18.03
N SER A 86 -2.66 21.91 -19.24
CA SER A 86 -2.32 22.62 -20.46
C SER A 86 -3.52 22.76 -21.42
N PRO A 87 -3.78 23.97 -21.97
CA PRO A 87 -4.81 24.15 -22.99
C PRO A 87 -4.46 23.44 -24.31
N ALA A 88 -3.22 22.98 -24.51
CA ALA A 88 -2.83 22.25 -25.71
C ALA A 88 -3.39 20.83 -25.77
N PHE A 89 -3.79 20.24 -24.63
CA PHE A 89 -4.18 18.83 -24.55
C PHE A 89 -5.62 18.61 -24.10
N SER A 90 -6.31 17.68 -24.73
CA SER A 90 -7.58 17.11 -24.27
C SER A 90 -7.33 15.73 -23.71
N VAL A 91 -7.46 15.57 -22.39
CA VAL A 91 -7.15 14.31 -21.70
C VAL A 91 -8.44 13.54 -21.42
N TYR A 92 -8.43 12.21 -21.43
CA TYR A 92 -9.52 11.38 -20.91
C TYR A 92 -9.00 10.06 -20.33
N THR A 93 -9.81 9.42 -19.50
CA THR A 93 -9.55 8.05 -19.02
C THR A 93 -10.25 7.03 -19.92
N VAL A 94 -9.60 5.89 -20.16
CA VAL A 94 -10.14 4.81 -21.00
C VAL A 94 -9.86 3.44 -20.41
N ALA A 95 -10.81 2.52 -20.52
CA ALA A 95 -10.68 1.14 -20.03
C ALA A 95 -11.36 0.12 -20.95
N ALA A 96 -11.22 -1.17 -20.64
CA ALA A 96 -11.90 -2.24 -21.38
C ALA A 96 -13.42 -2.21 -21.23
N SER A 97 -13.93 -1.72 -20.09
CA SER A 97 -15.36 -1.64 -19.79
C SER A 97 -15.72 -0.28 -19.16
N ALA A 98 -17.01 0.05 -19.11
CA ALA A 98 -17.50 1.26 -18.46
C ALA A 98 -17.64 1.13 -16.92
N ALA A 99 -17.36 -0.06 -16.36
CA ALA A 99 -17.39 -0.26 -14.93
C ALA A 99 -16.25 0.54 -14.26
N PRO A 100 -16.41 0.96 -12.99
CA PRO A 100 -15.33 1.58 -12.24
C PRO A 100 -14.09 0.69 -12.25
N ALA A 101 -12.98 1.22 -12.76
CA ALA A 101 -11.71 0.53 -12.82
C ALA A 101 -11.08 0.50 -11.42
N PRO A 102 -10.63 -0.66 -10.93
CA PRO A 102 -9.97 -0.76 -9.64
C PRO A 102 -8.66 0.04 -9.66
N VAL A 103 -8.38 0.72 -8.56
CA VAL A 103 -7.17 1.52 -8.38
C VAL A 103 -6.47 1.06 -7.10
N ASP A 104 -5.19 0.78 -7.23
CA ASP A 104 -4.35 0.35 -6.11
C ASP A 104 -4.08 1.56 -5.25
N GLY A 105 -4.35 1.39 -3.96
CA GLY A 105 -4.09 2.41 -2.98
C GLY A 105 -5.07 3.57 -2.99
N GLY A 106 -6.06 3.63 -3.88
CA GLY A 106 -6.95 4.78 -4.05
C GLY A 106 -8.40 4.42 -4.45
N PRO A 107 -9.26 5.44 -4.65
CA PRO A 107 -10.62 5.23 -5.11
C PRO A 107 -10.66 4.74 -6.56
N ALA A 108 -11.58 3.83 -6.86
CA ALA A 108 -11.81 3.37 -8.22
C ALA A 108 -12.15 4.55 -9.15
N ILE A 109 -11.61 4.53 -10.37
CA ILE A 109 -11.84 5.56 -11.39
C ILE A 109 -12.95 5.10 -12.32
N VAL A 110 -13.96 5.94 -12.54
CA VAL A 110 -14.96 5.69 -13.58
C VAL A 110 -14.38 6.14 -14.92
N PRO A 111 -14.17 5.22 -15.88
CA PRO A 111 -13.57 5.57 -17.15
C PRO A 111 -14.50 6.48 -17.95
N THR A 112 -13.94 7.49 -18.61
CA THR A 112 -14.70 8.38 -19.51
C THR A 112 -15.18 7.60 -20.73
N TYR A 113 -14.29 6.79 -21.29
CA TYR A 113 -14.53 6.00 -22.49
C TYR A 113 -14.11 4.54 -22.32
N THR A 114 -14.68 3.68 -23.16
CA THR A 114 -14.16 2.32 -23.36
C THR A 114 -13.26 2.26 -24.59
N PHE A 115 -12.44 1.22 -24.71
CA PHE A 115 -11.68 0.96 -25.94
C PHE A 115 -12.61 0.88 -27.17
N ALA A 116 -13.80 0.31 -27.00
CA ALA A 116 -14.83 0.22 -28.04
C ALA A 116 -15.39 1.60 -28.42
N ASP A 117 -15.55 2.54 -27.47
CA ASP A 117 -15.99 3.90 -27.77
C ASP A 117 -14.97 4.65 -28.64
N VAL A 118 -13.67 4.47 -28.39
CA VAL A 118 -12.60 5.03 -29.23
C VAL A 118 -12.63 4.42 -30.64
N ALA A 119 -12.78 3.08 -30.73
CA ALA A 119 -12.87 2.38 -32.01
C ALA A 119 -14.10 2.81 -32.83
N ALA A 120 -15.23 3.05 -32.17
CA ALA A 120 -16.47 3.52 -32.76
C ALA A 120 -16.46 5.02 -33.12
N GLY A 121 -15.37 5.75 -32.82
CA GLY A 121 -15.25 7.18 -33.09
C GLY A 121 -16.07 8.07 -32.16
N ARG A 122 -16.55 7.52 -31.03
CA ARG A 122 -17.27 8.26 -29.99
C ARG A 122 -16.33 9.12 -29.15
N ALA A 123 -15.07 8.69 -29.03
CA ALA A 123 -13.96 9.47 -28.51
C ALA A 123 -12.94 9.74 -29.63
N THR A 124 -12.29 10.91 -29.59
CA THR A 124 -11.18 11.20 -30.50
C THR A 124 -10.02 10.25 -30.19
N ARG A 125 -9.37 9.74 -31.24
CA ARG A 125 -8.20 8.88 -31.10
C ARG A 125 -7.06 9.63 -30.40
N PRO A 126 -6.31 8.97 -29.51
CA PRO A 126 -5.23 9.61 -28.78
C PRO A 126 -3.99 9.85 -29.66
N ASP A 127 -3.36 11.00 -29.47
CA ASP A 127 -2.01 11.31 -29.91
C ASP A 127 -0.96 10.80 -28.90
N VAL A 128 -1.35 10.69 -27.62
CA VAL A 128 -0.55 10.13 -26.53
C VAL A 128 -1.37 9.12 -25.74
N VAL A 129 -0.79 7.96 -25.44
CA VAL A 129 -1.34 6.97 -24.51
C VAL A 129 -0.45 6.89 -23.28
N VAL A 130 -1.03 7.12 -22.10
CA VAL A 130 -0.38 6.86 -20.82
C VAL A 130 -0.71 5.44 -20.38
N VAL A 131 0.32 4.67 -20.03
CA VAL A 131 0.24 3.28 -19.58
C VAL A 131 0.78 3.18 -18.14
N PRO A 132 -0.10 3.25 -17.13
CA PRO A 132 0.23 3.01 -15.74
C PRO A 132 0.71 1.59 -15.44
N ALA A 133 1.26 1.37 -14.24
CA ALA A 133 1.39 0.02 -13.69
C ALA A 133 0.02 -0.59 -13.37
N VAL A 134 -0.09 -1.90 -13.61
CA VAL A 134 -1.25 -2.73 -13.27
C VAL A 134 -0.81 -3.95 -12.46
N ASP A 135 -1.73 -4.56 -11.71
CA ASP A 135 -1.43 -5.66 -10.80
C ASP A 135 -0.99 -6.95 -11.52
N ASP A 136 -1.71 -7.35 -12.57
CA ASP A 136 -1.44 -8.57 -13.34
C ASP A 136 -1.25 -8.27 -14.83
N PRO A 137 -0.12 -7.64 -15.22
CA PRO A 137 0.08 -7.13 -16.58
C PRO A 137 0.12 -8.22 -17.65
N ASP A 138 0.43 -9.46 -17.27
CA ASP A 138 0.50 -10.63 -18.15
C ASP A 138 -0.81 -11.44 -18.15
N GLY A 139 -1.73 -11.14 -17.22
CA GLY A 139 -2.99 -11.84 -17.06
C GLY A 139 -3.94 -11.70 -18.24
N GLU A 140 -4.86 -12.66 -18.36
CA GLU A 140 -5.91 -12.68 -19.41
C GLU A 140 -6.86 -11.48 -19.30
N ALA A 141 -7.11 -10.99 -18.08
CA ALA A 141 -7.94 -9.80 -17.86
C ALA A 141 -7.36 -8.54 -18.54
N GLU A 142 -6.03 -8.46 -18.70
CA GLU A 142 -5.33 -7.34 -19.33
C GLU A 142 -5.06 -7.54 -20.84
N ALA A 143 -5.43 -8.69 -21.41
CA ALA A 143 -5.27 -8.92 -22.85
C ALA A 143 -5.93 -7.83 -23.72
N PRO A 144 -7.15 -7.30 -23.39
CA PRO A 144 -7.74 -6.19 -24.12
C PRO A 144 -6.92 -4.89 -24.03
N LEU A 145 -6.33 -4.58 -22.87
CA LEU A 145 -5.49 -3.40 -22.69
C LEU A 145 -4.20 -3.52 -23.52
N ARG A 146 -3.52 -4.67 -23.44
CA ARG A 146 -2.33 -4.96 -24.25
C ARG A 146 -2.61 -4.79 -25.75
N ALA A 147 -3.69 -5.38 -26.25
CA ALA A 147 -4.08 -5.27 -27.65
C ALA A 147 -4.39 -3.81 -28.06
N TRP A 148 -5.11 -3.08 -27.20
CA TRP A 148 -5.47 -1.69 -27.48
C TRP A 148 -4.25 -0.77 -27.51
N VAL A 149 -3.29 -0.94 -26.60
CA VAL A 149 -2.03 -0.17 -26.60
C VAL A 149 -1.21 -0.42 -27.87
N VAL A 150 -1.09 -1.68 -28.29
CA VAL A 150 -0.43 -2.02 -29.57
C VAL A 150 -1.14 -1.35 -30.74
N GLU A 151 -2.48 -1.38 -30.77
CA GLU A 151 -3.25 -0.74 -31.82
C GLU A 151 -3.00 0.78 -31.88
N GLN A 152 -3.04 1.48 -30.73
CA GLN A 152 -2.79 2.93 -30.71
C GLN A 152 -1.35 3.27 -31.11
N SER A 153 -0.37 2.46 -30.68
CA SER A 153 1.02 2.63 -31.08
C SER A 153 1.20 2.47 -32.60
N GLN A 154 0.59 1.45 -33.21
CA GLN A 154 0.60 1.24 -34.67
C GLN A 154 -0.09 2.36 -35.45
N ARG A 155 -1.05 3.05 -34.82
CA ARG A 155 -1.71 4.23 -35.39
C ARG A 155 -0.91 5.52 -35.21
N GLY A 156 0.26 5.47 -34.56
CA GLY A 156 1.19 6.58 -34.41
C GLY A 156 1.09 7.34 -33.08
N ALA A 157 0.31 6.86 -32.10
CA ALA A 157 0.29 7.47 -30.78
C ALA A 157 1.65 7.32 -30.09
N ARG A 158 2.10 8.38 -29.42
CA ARG A 158 3.25 8.30 -28.50
C ARG A 158 2.82 7.57 -27.23
N ILE A 159 3.69 6.71 -26.69
CA ILE A 159 3.39 5.96 -25.47
C ILE A 159 4.21 6.53 -24.32
N LEU A 160 3.54 6.86 -23.22
CA LEU A 160 4.17 7.17 -21.93
C LEU A 160 3.87 6.03 -20.96
N SER A 161 4.85 5.18 -20.68
CA SER A 161 4.72 4.14 -19.66
C SER A 161 5.29 4.61 -18.34
N VAL A 162 4.54 4.41 -17.26
CA VAL A 162 4.90 4.88 -15.92
C VAL A 162 5.20 3.68 -15.01
N CYS A 163 6.24 3.79 -14.18
CA CYS A 163 6.55 2.80 -13.14
C CYS A 163 6.68 1.38 -13.73
N ALA A 164 5.98 0.41 -13.13
CA ALA A 164 5.92 -0.97 -13.59
C ALA A 164 5.00 -1.19 -14.82
N GLY A 165 4.37 -0.14 -15.36
CA GLY A 165 3.64 -0.18 -16.64
C GLY A 165 4.53 -0.64 -17.81
N ALA A 166 5.85 -0.50 -17.66
CA ALA A 166 6.82 -1.00 -18.64
C ALA A 166 6.77 -2.52 -18.79
N ARG A 167 6.33 -3.26 -17.75
CA ARG A 167 6.10 -4.71 -17.84
C ARG A 167 4.97 -5.03 -18.80
N LEU A 168 3.88 -4.27 -18.77
CA LEU A 168 2.77 -4.45 -19.71
C LEU A 168 3.22 -4.18 -21.15
N LEU A 169 4.03 -3.13 -21.36
CA LEU A 169 4.61 -2.85 -22.69
C LEU A 169 5.58 -3.93 -23.14
N ALA A 170 6.42 -4.45 -22.26
CA ALA A 170 7.35 -5.52 -22.57
C ALA A 170 6.59 -6.79 -23.01
N ALA A 171 5.50 -7.13 -22.33
CA ALA A 171 4.61 -8.24 -22.68
C ALA A 171 3.93 -8.10 -24.05
N THR A 172 3.85 -6.89 -24.60
CA THR A 172 3.34 -6.64 -25.97
C THR A 172 4.42 -6.73 -27.06
N GLY A 173 5.68 -6.85 -26.70
CA GLY A 173 6.82 -6.78 -27.64
C GLY A 173 7.13 -5.36 -28.15
N LEU A 174 6.50 -4.31 -27.58
CA LEU A 174 6.74 -2.93 -28.03
C LEU A 174 8.11 -2.38 -27.62
N LEU A 175 8.73 -2.97 -26.59
CA LEU A 175 10.03 -2.58 -26.07
C LEU A 175 11.20 -3.37 -26.67
N GLU A 176 10.95 -4.36 -27.53
CA GLU A 176 12.01 -5.17 -28.12
C GLU A 176 12.99 -4.31 -28.94
N GLY A 177 14.28 -4.41 -28.60
CA GLY A 177 15.35 -3.63 -29.21
C GLY A 177 15.42 -2.15 -28.77
N ARG A 178 14.58 -1.71 -27.84
CA ARG A 178 14.55 -0.33 -27.32
C ARG A 178 15.28 -0.20 -25.99
N THR A 179 15.61 1.04 -25.66
CA THR A 179 16.03 1.44 -24.31
C THR A 179 14.82 1.76 -23.47
N ALA A 180 14.73 1.20 -22.27
CA ALA A 180 13.64 1.48 -21.36
C ALA A 180 14.11 1.54 -19.91
N THR A 181 13.38 2.25 -19.07
CA THR A 181 13.50 2.16 -17.61
C THR A 181 12.15 1.72 -17.01
N SER A 182 12.15 1.42 -15.72
CA SER A 182 10.94 1.06 -14.97
C SER A 182 11.16 1.34 -13.49
N HIS A 183 10.19 1.01 -12.64
CA HIS A 183 10.37 1.04 -11.20
C HIS A 183 11.59 0.20 -10.79
N TRP A 184 12.46 0.76 -9.94
CA TRP A 184 13.75 0.15 -9.55
C TRP A 184 13.61 -1.29 -9.03
N SER A 185 12.52 -1.58 -8.30
CA SER A 185 12.26 -2.93 -7.77
C SER A 185 11.90 -3.97 -8.85
N ARG A 186 11.65 -3.55 -10.09
CA ARG A 186 11.24 -4.40 -11.22
C ARG A 186 12.31 -4.57 -12.29
N ILE A 187 13.26 -3.64 -12.40
CA ILE A 187 14.30 -3.64 -13.45
C ILE A 187 15.04 -4.98 -13.55
N SER A 188 15.45 -5.59 -12.42
CA SER A 188 16.16 -6.87 -12.43
C SER A 188 15.33 -7.99 -13.05
N ALA A 189 14.06 -8.13 -12.64
CA ALA A 189 13.17 -9.17 -13.16
C ALA A 189 12.82 -8.92 -14.64
N LEU A 190 12.62 -7.65 -15.02
CA LEU A 190 12.38 -7.27 -16.40
C LEU A 190 13.57 -7.58 -17.31
N THR A 191 14.79 -7.38 -16.81
CA THR A 191 16.02 -7.72 -17.55
C THR A 191 16.13 -9.22 -17.80
N GLU A 192 15.72 -10.05 -16.85
CA GLU A 192 15.71 -11.50 -17.00
C GLU A 192 14.58 -12.00 -17.94
N GLN A 193 13.39 -11.39 -17.85
CA GLN A 193 12.20 -11.81 -18.58
C GLN A 193 12.13 -11.28 -20.02
N HIS A 194 12.69 -10.09 -20.24
CA HIS A 194 12.67 -9.35 -21.51
C HIS A 194 14.08 -8.87 -21.89
N PRO A 195 15.03 -9.80 -22.12
CA PRO A 195 16.44 -9.48 -22.38
C PRO A 195 16.69 -8.73 -23.70
N GLU A 196 15.72 -8.74 -24.60
CA GLU A 196 15.73 -7.98 -25.85
C GLU A 196 15.51 -6.47 -25.66
N THR A 197 15.02 -6.06 -24.49
CA THR A 197 14.92 -4.64 -24.09
C THR A 197 16.20 -4.22 -23.35
N ARG A 198 16.79 -3.09 -23.73
CA ARG A 198 17.92 -2.49 -23.01
C ARG A 198 17.42 -1.72 -21.78
N TRP A 199 17.27 -2.43 -20.67
CA TRP A 199 16.88 -1.83 -19.40
C TRP A 199 17.99 -0.95 -18.81
N VAL A 200 17.63 0.26 -18.39
CA VAL A 200 18.54 1.18 -17.69
C VAL A 200 17.95 1.56 -16.32
N ASP A 201 18.81 1.58 -15.32
CA ASP A 201 18.51 2.00 -13.95
C ASP A 201 19.11 3.39 -13.71
N GLY A 202 18.66 4.07 -12.65
CA GLY A 202 19.17 5.38 -12.28
C GLY A 202 18.75 6.52 -13.22
N GLU A 203 17.71 6.32 -14.03
CA GLU A 203 17.15 7.34 -14.92
C GLU A 203 15.67 7.55 -14.60
N ARG A 204 15.27 8.81 -14.39
CA ARG A 204 13.89 9.21 -14.08
C ARG A 204 12.95 8.86 -15.22
N TYR A 205 13.38 9.09 -16.45
CA TYR A 205 12.69 8.64 -17.64
C TYR A 205 13.70 8.43 -18.77
N VAL A 206 13.29 7.60 -19.72
CA VAL A 206 14.02 7.28 -20.95
C VAL A 206 13.09 7.50 -22.11
N ASP A 207 13.52 8.33 -23.06
CA ASP A 207 12.79 8.58 -24.30
C ASP A 207 13.49 7.86 -25.46
N ASP A 208 12.81 6.91 -26.09
CA ASP A 208 13.29 6.15 -27.25
C ASP A 208 12.30 6.32 -28.42
N GLY A 209 12.17 7.57 -28.86
CA GLY A 209 11.41 7.99 -30.03
C GLY A 209 9.90 8.06 -29.80
N SER A 210 9.19 6.97 -30.11
CA SER A 210 7.72 6.92 -29.96
C SER A 210 7.27 6.44 -28.58
N ILE A 211 8.20 6.00 -27.74
CA ILE A 211 7.93 5.46 -26.41
C ILE A 211 8.84 6.16 -25.40
N THR A 212 8.23 6.76 -24.40
CA THR A 212 8.88 7.26 -23.20
C THR A 212 8.50 6.35 -22.04
N THR A 213 9.49 5.84 -21.30
CA THR A 213 9.29 5.03 -20.09
C THR A 213 9.81 5.79 -18.88
N THR A 214 9.15 5.70 -17.73
CA THR A 214 9.60 6.37 -16.50
C THR A 214 9.95 5.38 -15.40
N ALA A 215 10.77 5.83 -14.45
CA ALA A 215 11.01 5.14 -13.19
C ALA A 215 9.76 5.15 -12.29
N GLY A 216 9.92 4.93 -11.00
CA GLY A 216 8.81 4.72 -10.08
C GLY A 216 7.88 5.92 -9.98
N ILE A 217 6.58 5.60 -9.99
CA ILE A 217 5.42 6.38 -9.56
C ILE A 217 5.50 7.87 -9.88
N THR A 218 6.12 8.67 -9.02
CA THR A 218 6.17 10.12 -9.19
C THR A 218 7.01 10.57 -10.39
N SER A 219 7.85 9.69 -10.93
CA SER A 219 8.59 9.88 -12.18
C SER A 219 7.68 10.02 -13.41
N GLY A 220 6.40 9.64 -13.31
CA GLY A 220 5.39 9.92 -14.33
C GLY A 220 5.18 11.41 -14.57
N ILE A 221 5.38 12.26 -13.55
CA ILE A 221 5.24 13.72 -13.66
C ILE A 221 6.31 14.32 -14.60
N PRO A 222 7.63 14.14 -14.35
CA PRO A 222 8.65 14.65 -15.27
C PRO A 222 8.59 14.00 -16.65
N GLY A 223 8.20 12.73 -16.77
CA GLY A 223 7.97 12.09 -18.07
C GLY A 223 6.83 12.72 -18.86
N ALA A 224 5.71 13.06 -18.20
CA ALA A 224 4.62 13.79 -18.84
C ALA A 224 5.03 15.23 -19.21
N LEU A 225 5.77 15.93 -18.33
CA LEU A 225 6.29 17.27 -18.62
C LEU A 225 7.28 17.28 -19.80
N HIS A 226 8.09 16.24 -19.96
CA HIS A 226 8.94 16.04 -21.13
C HIS A 226 8.11 15.93 -22.41
N LEU A 227 7.00 15.17 -22.40
CA LEU A 227 6.11 15.11 -23.56
C LEU A 227 5.37 16.42 -23.81
N VAL A 228 5.00 17.18 -22.78
CA VAL A 228 4.47 18.54 -22.93
C VAL A 228 5.49 19.45 -23.62
N ASP A 229 6.77 19.39 -23.22
CA ASP A 229 7.84 20.15 -23.87
C ASP A 229 7.97 19.79 -25.36
N GLN A 230 8.01 18.49 -25.68
CA GLN A 230 8.13 18.00 -27.05
C GLN A 230 6.94 18.32 -27.96
N LEU A 231 5.73 18.44 -27.40
CA LEU A 231 4.49 18.54 -28.17
C LEU A 231 3.85 19.93 -28.16
N ALA A 232 4.00 20.68 -27.06
CA ALA A 232 3.43 22.02 -26.87
C ALA A 232 4.49 23.10 -26.63
N GLY A 233 5.77 22.71 -26.54
CA GLY A 233 6.92 23.61 -26.42
C GLY A 233 7.31 23.93 -24.98
N THR A 234 8.59 24.28 -24.82
CA THR A 234 9.23 24.58 -23.53
C THR A 234 8.52 25.63 -22.69
N PRO A 235 8.02 26.76 -23.25
CA PRO A 235 7.31 27.75 -22.43
C PRO A 235 6.10 27.16 -21.71
N GLU A 236 5.38 26.26 -22.39
CA GLU A 236 4.19 25.62 -21.84
C GLU A 236 4.56 24.55 -20.81
N ALA A 237 5.59 23.75 -21.07
CA ALA A 237 6.12 22.79 -20.10
C ALA A 237 6.59 23.47 -18.82
N VAL A 238 7.28 24.60 -18.91
CA VAL A 238 7.70 25.40 -17.74
C VAL A 238 6.49 25.95 -16.98
N ARG A 239 5.46 26.42 -17.70
CA ARG A 239 4.23 26.92 -17.08
C ARG A 239 3.51 25.82 -16.31
N VAL A 240 3.33 24.64 -16.91
CA VAL A 240 2.71 23.47 -16.27
C VAL A 240 3.56 22.96 -15.12
N GLY A 241 4.88 22.86 -15.29
CA GLY A 241 5.82 22.43 -14.23
C GLY A 241 5.71 23.28 -12.96
N ARG A 242 5.48 24.60 -13.11
CA ARG A 242 5.23 25.50 -11.98
C ARG A 242 3.89 25.26 -11.28
N LEU A 243 2.87 24.75 -11.99
CA LEU A 243 1.56 24.46 -11.41
C LEU A 243 1.57 23.14 -10.63
N VAL A 244 2.29 22.13 -11.11
CA VAL A 244 2.35 20.81 -10.46
C VAL A 244 3.37 20.73 -9.33
N HIS A 245 4.22 21.75 -9.17
CA HIS A 245 5.17 21.91 -8.07
C HIS A 245 6.12 20.72 -7.82
N TYR A 246 6.46 19.96 -8.86
CA TYR A 246 7.41 18.85 -8.72
C TYR A 246 8.83 19.37 -8.41
N PRO A 247 9.52 18.85 -7.38
CA PRO A 247 10.76 19.41 -6.88
C PRO A 247 11.90 19.27 -7.89
N ASN A 248 12.72 20.32 -7.99
CA ASN A 248 13.95 20.36 -8.79
C ASN A 248 13.78 20.07 -10.29
N TRP A 249 12.55 20.12 -10.82
CA TRP A 249 12.32 19.90 -12.24
C TRP A 249 12.59 21.15 -13.08
N SER A 250 13.25 20.94 -14.22
CA SER A 250 13.32 21.90 -15.31
C SER A 250 13.49 21.15 -16.65
N PRO A 251 13.20 21.77 -17.80
CA PRO A 251 13.37 21.13 -19.11
C PRO A 251 14.80 20.67 -19.41
N THR A 252 15.79 21.27 -18.76
CA THR A 252 17.22 20.94 -18.92
C THR A 252 17.81 20.22 -17.72
N ALA A 253 16.99 19.83 -16.74
CA ALA A 253 17.46 19.08 -15.59
C ALA A 253 17.94 17.69 -16.03
N SER A 254 18.93 17.15 -15.32
CA SER A 254 19.34 15.77 -15.55
C SER A 254 18.19 14.81 -15.22
N THR A 255 18.04 13.76 -16.03
CA THR A 255 17.16 12.64 -15.74
C THR A 255 17.77 11.68 -14.73
N THR A 256 19.07 11.77 -14.45
CA THR A 256 19.75 10.85 -13.54
C THR A 256 19.24 10.94 -12.11
N ILE A 257 19.00 9.79 -11.50
CA ILE A 257 18.52 9.61 -10.13
C ILE A 257 19.31 8.54 -9.40
N PRO A 258 19.30 8.51 -8.05
CA PRO A 258 19.95 7.43 -7.31
C PRO A 258 19.34 6.07 -7.65
N VAL A 259 20.19 5.07 -7.92
CA VAL A 259 19.78 3.67 -8.02
C VAL A 259 19.33 3.18 -6.64
N GLN A 260 18.06 2.81 -6.53
CA GLN A 260 17.45 2.39 -5.27
C GLN A 260 17.51 0.87 -5.10
N SER A 261 17.66 0.43 -3.84
CA SER A 261 17.57 -0.98 -3.45
C SER A 261 17.06 -1.10 -2.02
N LEU A 262 16.46 -2.22 -1.63
CA LEU A 262 16.02 -2.42 -0.25
C LEU A 262 17.21 -2.47 0.71
N THR A 263 17.12 -1.73 1.81
CA THR A 263 18.15 -1.64 2.85
C THR A 263 17.55 -1.79 4.24
N ALA A 264 18.39 -1.89 5.27
CA ALA A 264 17.94 -1.89 6.66
C ALA A 264 17.20 -0.60 7.07
N ALA A 265 17.40 0.52 6.36
CA ALA A 265 16.67 1.76 6.60
C ALA A 265 15.17 1.63 6.26
N ASP A 266 14.79 0.66 5.42
CA ASP A 266 13.41 0.41 4.99
C ASP A 266 12.64 -0.53 5.93
N LEU A 267 13.26 -0.92 7.05
CA LEU A 267 12.65 -1.78 8.06
C LEU A 267 11.30 -1.24 8.59
N PRO A 268 11.09 0.07 8.81
CA PRO A 268 9.80 0.59 9.27
C PRO A 268 8.65 0.22 8.32
N VAL A 269 8.81 0.44 7.01
CA VAL A 269 7.79 0.09 6.00
C VAL A 269 7.59 -1.42 5.91
N ALA A 270 8.68 -2.20 5.96
CA ALA A 270 8.58 -3.66 5.97
C ALA A 270 7.82 -4.20 7.19
N LEU A 271 8.01 -3.59 8.36
CA LEU A 271 7.29 -3.94 9.58
C LEU A 271 5.83 -3.48 9.52
N ASP A 272 5.55 -2.27 9.03
CA ASP A 272 4.19 -1.79 8.83
C ASP A 272 3.41 -2.72 7.89
N LEU A 273 4.04 -3.19 6.80
CA LEU A 273 3.51 -4.20 5.89
C LEU A 273 3.25 -5.54 6.60
N ALA A 274 4.21 -6.05 7.36
CA ALA A 274 4.11 -7.37 8.02
C ALA A 274 3.23 -7.36 9.28
N VAL A 275 2.91 -6.18 9.83
CA VAL A 275 2.14 -6.03 11.08
C VAL A 275 0.93 -5.11 10.85
N PRO A 276 -0.12 -5.56 10.13
CA PRO A 276 -1.31 -4.76 9.81
C PRO A 276 -2.31 -4.61 10.96
N TRP A 277 -2.17 -5.35 12.05
CA TRP A 277 -3.17 -5.34 13.11
C TRP A 277 -3.29 -3.96 13.78
N PHE A 278 -4.54 -3.54 14.00
CA PHE A 278 -4.88 -2.23 14.56
C PHE A 278 -4.28 -1.04 13.79
N ARG A 279 -3.99 -1.20 12.49
CA ARG A 279 -3.58 -0.11 11.62
C ARG A 279 -4.72 0.93 11.53
N PRO A 280 -4.42 2.24 11.72
CA PRO A 280 -5.44 3.27 11.68
C PRO A 280 -6.07 3.40 10.28
N THR A 281 -7.33 3.81 10.24
CA THR A 281 -8.11 4.08 9.03
C THR A 281 -8.35 5.58 8.89
N LEU A 282 -7.86 6.15 7.80
CA LEU A 282 -7.99 7.55 7.43
C LEU A 282 -9.15 7.71 6.43
N GLY A 283 -10.11 8.57 6.73
CA GLY A 283 -11.05 9.06 5.73
C GLY A 283 -10.44 10.24 4.99
N LEU A 284 -10.08 10.06 3.72
CA LEU A 284 -9.67 11.15 2.84
C LEU A 284 -10.92 11.85 2.32
N ALA A 285 -11.14 13.07 2.80
CA ALA A 285 -12.32 13.87 2.52
C ALA A 285 -12.23 14.53 1.14
N LEU A 286 -12.77 13.85 0.14
CA LEU A 286 -12.76 14.32 -1.24
C LEU A 286 -14.01 15.16 -1.51
N ALA A 287 -13.81 16.31 -2.16
CA ALA A 287 -14.87 17.18 -2.65
C ALA A 287 -14.67 17.47 -4.15
N ASP A 288 -15.75 17.83 -4.85
CA ASP A 288 -15.67 18.21 -6.26
C ASP A 288 -14.66 19.34 -6.47
N GLY A 289 -13.84 19.20 -7.51
CA GLY A 289 -12.75 20.12 -7.82
C GLY A 289 -11.42 19.81 -7.13
N VAL A 290 -11.34 18.73 -6.33
CA VAL A 290 -10.06 18.25 -5.77
C VAL A 290 -9.04 17.97 -6.89
N SER A 291 -7.78 18.35 -6.68
CA SER A 291 -6.68 18.06 -7.61
C SER A 291 -6.44 16.54 -7.72
N GLU A 292 -6.15 16.05 -8.92
CA GLU A 292 -5.78 14.65 -9.13
C GLU A 292 -4.44 14.31 -8.44
N LEU A 293 -3.48 15.24 -8.37
CA LEU A 293 -2.22 15.14 -7.64
C LEU A 293 -2.42 15.12 -6.13
N ASP A 294 -3.36 15.92 -5.60
CA ASP A 294 -3.72 15.87 -4.17
C ASP A 294 -4.32 14.50 -3.82
N VAL A 295 -5.20 13.96 -4.67
CA VAL A 295 -5.75 12.62 -4.51
C VAL A 295 -4.63 11.58 -4.59
N ALA A 296 -3.83 11.61 -5.65
CA ALA A 296 -2.70 10.70 -5.86
C ALA A 296 -1.78 10.68 -4.64
N SER A 297 -1.28 11.85 -4.23
CA SER A 297 -0.40 12.00 -3.06
C SER A 297 -1.03 11.44 -1.79
N ALA A 298 -2.26 11.84 -1.47
CA ALA A 298 -2.90 11.48 -0.21
C ALA A 298 -3.11 9.96 -0.07
N PHE A 299 -3.26 9.24 -1.18
CA PHE A 299 -3.44 7.79 -1.20
C PHE A 299 -2.11 7.03 -1.33
N GLU A 300 -1.21 7.48 -2.20
CA GLU A 300 0.02 6.78 -2.56
C GLU A 300 1.01 6.70 -1.40
N VAL A 301 1.16 7.77 -0.61
CA VAL A 301 2.09 7.80 0.53
C VAL A 301 1.70 6.77 1.59
N TYR A 302 0.41 6.50 1.78
CA TYR A 302 -0.07 5.48 2.72
C TYR A 302 -0.03 4.08 2.14
N SER A 303 -0.24 3.94 0.84
CA SER A 303 -0.18 2.64 0.15
C SER A 303 1.24 2.09 0.07
N ASN A 304 2.25 2.98 0.01
CA ASN A 304 3.66 2.61 -0.01
C ASN A 304 4.35 2.65 1.35
N SER A 305 3.73 3.23 2.38
CA SER A 305 4.22 3.16 3.76
C SER A 305 3.57 2.07 4.58
N TYR A 306 2.33 1.67 4.23
CA TYR A 306 1.47 0.80 5.04
C TYR A 306 1.20 1.34 6.46
N ALA A 307 1.43 2.63 6.70
CA ALA A 307 1.28 3.23 8.02
C ALA A 307 -0.19 3.37 8.44
N ALA A 308 -1.09 3.55 7.47
CA ALA A 308 -2.53 3.68 7.66
C ALA A 308 -3.29 3.10 6.46
N ARG A 309 -4.57 2.83 6.61
CA ARG A 309 -5.49 2.53 5.50
C ARG A 309 -6.18 3.82 5.10
N ALA A 310 -6.03 4.26 3.86
CA ALA A 310 -6.75 5.43 3.35
C ALA A 310 -8.03 4.99 2.64
N ILE A 311 -9.14 5.70 2.88
CA ILE A 311 -10.45 5.44 2.27
C ILE A 311 -11.02 6.76 1.79
N ALA A 312 -11.49 6.82 0.53
CA ALA A 312 -12.16 7.99 -0.01
C ALA A 312 -13.54 8.15 0.63
N ILE A 313 -13.79 9.29 1.26
CA ILE A 313 -15.11 9.69 1.75
C ILE A 313 -15.54 10.98 1.07
N ALA A 314 -16.83 11.10 0.76
CA ALA A 314 -17.39 12.27 0.11
C ALA A 314 -18.86 12.47 0.52
N THR A 315 -19.41 13.64 0.19
CA THR A 315 -20.84 13.93 0.43
C THR A 315 -21.76 13.07 -0.44
N GLY A 316 -21.30 12.60 -1.59
CA GLY A 316 -21.98 11.66 -2.49
C GLY A 316 -21.16 10.37 -2.72
N SER A 317 -21.62 9.54 -3.65
CA SER A 317 -20.95 8.29 -4.05
C SER A 317 -19.83 8.49 -5.07
N THR A 318 -19.72 9.71 -5.62
CA THR A 318 -18.70 10.08 -6.59
C THR A 318 -18.17 11.47 -6.31
N VAL A 319 -16.93 11.70 -6.72
CA VAL A 319 -16.30 13.02 -6.74
C VAL A 319 -15.73 13.26 -8.12
N THR A 320 -15.98 14.45 -8.67
CA THR A 320 -15.34 14.90 -9.92
C THR A 320 -14.13 15.75 -9.57
N THR A 321 -12.95 15.30 -9.97
CA THR A 321 -11.69 16.04 -9.76
C THR A 321 -11.64 17.32 -10.62
N ARG A 322 -10.66 18.18 -10.33
CA ARG A 322 -10.43 19.48 -10.98
C ARG A 322 -10.51 19.41 -12.52
N HIS A 323 -9.95 18.38 -13.12
CA HIS A 323 -9.89 18.20 -14.57
C HIS A 323 -10.84 17.12 -15.09
N GLY A 324 -11.81 16.69 -14.27
CA GLY A 324 -12.95 15.87 -14.70
C GLY A 324 -12.73 14.37 -14.68
N VAL A 325 -11.83 13.85 -13.84
CA VAL A 325 -11.81 12.41 -13.49
C VAL A 325 -12.91 12.17 -12.47
N VAL A 326 -13.69 11.10 -12.65
CA VAL A 326 -14.73 10.73 -11.69
C VAL A 326 -14.21 9.58 -10.83
N LEU A 327 -14.19 9.81 -9.52
CA LEU A 327 -13.71 8.88 -8.51
C LEU A 327 -14.88 8.32 -7.72
N ALA A 328 -14.92 7.01 -7.48
CA ALA A 328 -15.87 6.40 -6.55
C ALA A 328 -15.45 6.68 -5.10
N ALA A 329 -16.39 7.14 -4.27
CA ALA A 329 -16.13 7.46 -2.87
C ALA A 329 -17.23 6.89 -1.98
N HIS A 330 -16.92 6.64 -0.70
CA HIS A 330 -17.93 6.29 0.29
C HIS A 330 -18.74 7.53 0.66
N PRO A 331 -20.07 7.52 0.48
CA PRO A 331 -20.92 8.59 0.99
C PRO A 331 -20.79 8.69 2.51
N LEU A 332 -20.87 9.90 3.08
CA LEU A 332 -20.78 10.13 4.53
C LEU A 332 -21.77 9.30 5.36
N ALA A 333 -22.94 8.98 4.79
CA ALA A 333 -23.96 8.14 5.43
C ALA A 333 -23.51 6.68 5.62
N ASP A 334 -22.67 6.18 4.71
CA ASP A 334 -22.19 4.80 4.65
C ASP A 334 -20.67 4.70 4.85
N ALA A 335 -20.08 5.74 5.44
CA ALA A 335 -18.65 5.77 5.71
C ALA A 335 -18.29 4.64 6.69
N PRO A 336 -17.25 3.83 6.40
CA PRO A 336 -16.78 2.81 7.33
C PRO A 336 -16.24 3.46 8.61
N PRO A 337 -16.02 2.70 9.70
CA PRO A 337 -15.37 3.23 10.90
C PRO A 337 -14.01 3.86 10.57
N LEU A 338 -13.84 5.13 10.97
CA LEU A 338 -12.63 5.92 10.74
C LEU A 338 -11.98 6.26 12.08
N ASP A 339 -10.65 6.37 12.09
CA ASP A 339 -9.89 6.88 13.23
C ASP A 339 -9.65 8.40 13.12
N ARG A 340 -9.61 8.92 11.89
CA ARG A 340 -9.48 10.36 11.59
C ARG A 340 -9.90 10.70 10.17
N VAL A 341 -10.13 11.98 9.95
CA VAL A 341 -10.43 12.55 8.63
C VAL A 341 -9.29 13.47 8.21
N VAL A 342 -8.82 13.32 6.97
CA VAL A 342 -7.81 14.20 6.37
C VAL A 342 -8.45 14.90 5.18
N VAL A 343 -8.41 16.22 5.17
CA VAL A 343 -8.95 17.04 4.09
C VAL A 343 -7.81 17.51 3.20
N PRO A 344 -7.73 17.08 1.92
CA PRO A 344 -6.78 17.62 0.97
C PRO A 344 -6.94 19.14 0.81
N ALA A 345 -5.84 19.86 0.55
CA ALA A 345 -5.83 21.32 0.51
C ALA A 345 -6.89 21.89 -0.44
N THR A 346 -7.00 21.31 -1.63
CA THR A 346 -7.96 21.71 -2.65
C THR A 346 -9.42 21.42 -2.31
N SER A 347 -9.66 20.47 -1.39
CA SER A 347 -10.98 20.23 -0.82
C SER A 347 -11.29 21.18 0.34
N ASP A 348 -10.27 21.77 0.97
CA ASP A 348 -10.41 22.70 2.08
C ASP A 348 -11.06 24.02 1.62
N GLY A 349 -12.06 24.50 2.35
CA GLY A 349 -12.82 25.71 1.98
C GLY A 349 -13.89 25.51 0.89
N THR A 350 -14.01 24.33 0.27
CA THR A 350 -15.16 24.01 -0.59
C THR A 350 -16.42 23.75 0.24
N ALA A 351 -17.60 23.82 -0.39
CA ALA A 351 -18.86 23.47 0.27
C ALA A 351 -18.86 22.00 0.74
N GLY A 352 -18.36 21.09 -0.11
CA GLY A 352 -18.19 19.67 0.22
C GLY A 352 -17.23 19.47 1.39
N GLY A 353 -16.05 20.07 1.35
CA GLY A 353 -15.07 19.99 2.45
C GLY A 353 -15.62 20.53 3.77
N THR A 354 -16.35 21.65 3.73
CA THR A 354 -17.02 22.22 4.93
C THR A 354 -18.06 21.26 5.51
N GLN A 355 -18.87 20.61 4.65
CA GLN A 355 -19.86 19.63 5.08
C GLN A 355 -19.19 18.39 5.71
N ILE A 356 -18.11 17.89 5.10
CA ILE A 356 -17.38 16.72 5.62
C ILE A 356 -16.73 17.05 6.97
N ARG A 357 -16.16 18.25 7.15
CA ARG A 357 -15.64 18.73 8.44
C ARG A 357 -16.74 18.77 9.51
N GLY A 358 -17.92 19.29 9.15
CA GLY A 358 -19.08 19.33 10.05
C GLY A 358 -19.56 17.94 10.46
N TRP A 359 -19.63 17.01 9.51
CA TRP A 359 -19.95 15.60 9.78
C TRP A 359 -18.91 14.96 10.70
N ALA A 360 -17.62 15.12 10.41
CA ALA A 360 -16.54 14.56 11.23
C ALA A 360 -16.59 15.07 12.68
N ALA A 361 -16.86 16.37 12.88
CA ALA A 361 -17.05 16.96 14.20
C ALA A 361 -18.24 16.34 14.96
N GLN A 362 -19.36 16.07 14.27
CA GLN A 362 -20.51 15.39 14.87
C GLN A 362 -20.20 13.94 15.29
N GLN A 363 -19.32 13.27 14.55
CA GLN A 363 -18.82 11.92 14.89
C GLN A 363 -17.71 11.94 15.95
N GLY A 364 -17.24 13.12 16.38
CA GLY A 364 -16.11 13.25 17.30
C GLY A 364 -14.76 12.82 16.70
N LEU A 365 -14.65 12.82 15.37
CA LEU A 365 -13.44 12.43 14.65
C LEU A 365 -12.44 13.60 14.58
N PRO A 366 -11.13 13.35 14.84
CA PRO A 366 -10.09 14.33 14.53
C PRO A 366 -10.08 14.67 13.05
N VAL A 367 -9.87 15.95 12.74
CA VAL A 367 -9.80 16.43 11.36
C VAL A 367 -8.50 17.17 11.11
N ASP A 368 -7.73 16.66 10.16
CA ASP A 368 -6.46 17.24 9.73
C ASP A 368 -6.60 17.84 8.34
N ALA A 369 -5.69 18.76 7.99
CA ALA A 369 -5.59 19.30 6.65
C ALA A 369 -4.26 18.84 6.04
N LEU A 370 -4.31 18.32 4.82
CA LEU A 370 -3.11 18.11 4.02
C LEU A 370 -2.81 19.43 3.32
N ARG A 371 -1.61 19.98 3.50
CA ARG A 371 -1.19 21.26 2.91
C ARG A 371 0.22 21.14 2.37
N GLY A 372 0.51 21.91 1.33
CA GLY A 372 1.80 21.94 0.67
C GLY A 372 2.11 23.34 0.14
N PRO A 373 3.32 23.51 -0.42
CA PRO A 373 3.74 24.79 -0.99
C PRO A 373 2.86 25.15 -2.19
N GLY A 374 2.31 26.38 -2.20
CA GLY A 374 1.53 26.91 -3.34
C GLY A 374 0.00 26.78 -3.23
N GLY A 375 -0.53 26.13 -2.19
CA GLY A 375 -1.97 26.02 -1.92
C GLY A 375 -2.58 24.66 -2.24
N ASP A 376 -1.93 23.86 -3.11
CA ASP A 376 -2.18 22.43 -3.26
C ASP A 376 -1.24 21.65 -2.30
N ALA A 377 -1.61 20.45 -1.88
CA ALA A 377 -0.76 19.65 -1.00
C ALA A 377 0.38 18.96 -1.77
N GLY A 378 0.03 18.35 -2.90
CA GLY A 378 0.97 17.54 -3.68
C GLY A 378 1.66 16.45 -2.84
N PHE A 379 2.73 15.87 -3.39
CA PHE A 379 3.50 14.82 -2.70
C PHE A 379 4.30 15.35 -1.49
N ASP A 380 4.72 16.62 -1.51
CA ASP A 380 5.38 17.28 -0.38
C ASP A 380 4.51 17.21 0.87
N GLY A 381 3.29 17.76 0.79
CA GLY A 381 2.35 17.77 1.91
C GLY A 381 1.96 16.37 2.38
N GLY A 382 1.81 15.43 1.44
CA GLY A 382 1.59 14.00 1.71
C GLY A 382 2.69 13.39 2.58
N LEU A 383 3.95 13.56 2.18
CA LEU A 383 5.10 12.99 2.86
C LEU A 383 5.43 13.69 4.18
N GLU A 384 5.26 15.01 4.26
CA GLU A 384 5.43 15.77 5.50
C GLU A 384 4.38 15.37 6.55
N TYR A 385 3.13 15.21 6.12
CA TYR A 385 2.06 14.73 6.98
C TYR A 385 2.28 13.27 7.41
N LEU A 386 2.76 12.41 6.51
CA LEU A 386 3.18 11.06 6.86
C LEU A 386 4.34 11.09 7.88
N ALA A 387 5.33 11.96 7.72
CA ALA A 387 6.43 12.09 8.68
C ALA A 387 5.94 12.54 10.06
N ALA A 388 5.00 13.49 10.11
CA ALA A 388 4.41 13.96 11.35
C ALA A 388 3.59 12.87 12.08
N THR A 389 2.96 11.95 11.33
CA THR A 389 1.98 10.99 11.88
C THR A 389 2.51 9.57 12.05
N ALA A 390 3.45 9.14 11.21
CA ALA A 390 4.06 7.81 11.21
C ALA A 390 5.57 7.83 11.48
N GLY A 391 6.20 9.01 11.48
CA GLY A 391 7.61 9.21 11.75
C GLY A 391 8.45 9.38 10.48
N ARG A 392 9.55 10.12 10.62
CA ARG A 392 10.47 10.48 9.52
C ARG A 392 10.99 9.27 8.74
N ALA A 393 11.40 8.19 9.42
CA ALA A 393 11.97 7.02 8.75
C ALA A 393 10.97 6.35 7.80
N THR A 394 9.71 6.21 8.23
CA THR A 394 8.62 5.69 7.39
C THR A 394 8.37 6.60 6.19
N ALA A 395 8.37 7.92 6.37
CA ALA A 395 8.18 8.87 5.27
C ALA A 395 9.33 8.84 4.25
N VAL A 396 10.59 8.76 4.70
CA VAL A 396 11.75 8.65 3.80
C VAL A 396 11.71 7.36 3.00
N SER A 397 11.38 6.22 3.64
CA SER A 397 11.23 4.96 2.91
C SER A 397 10.04 4.98 1.96
N ALA A 398 8.92 5.59 2.33
CA ALA A 398 7.79 5.76 1.43
C ALA A 398 8.15 6.62 0.22
N ALA A 399 8.83 7.75 0.43
CA ALA A 399 9.33 8.62 -0.64
C ALA A 399 10.24 7.85 -1.62
N LYS A 400 11.15 7.03 -1.09
CA LYS A 400 11.97 6.12 -1.90
C LYS A 400 11.16 5.11 -2.71
N MET A 401 10.11 4.51 -2.13
CA MET A 401 9.24 3.56 -2.85
C MET A 401 8.51 4.25 -4.01
N ILE A 402 8.09 5.51 -3.83
CA ILE A 402 7.41 6.28 -4.88
C ILE A 402 8.37 7.08 -5.78
N ASP A 403 9.66 6.85 -5.61
CA ASP A 403 10.75 7.53 -6.31
C ASP A 403 10.75 9.07 -6.14
N TYR A 404 10.20 9.62 -5.06
CA TYR A 404 10.08 11.07 -4.87
C TYR A 404 11.34 11.70 -4.25
N PRO A 405 11.84 12.84 -4.77
CA PRO A 405 12.95 13.58 -4.17
C PRO A 405 12.59 14.11 -2.78
N THR A 406 13.50 13.97 -1.81
CA THR A 406 13.25 14.38 -0.42
C THR A 406 14.11 15.55 0.05
N ASP A 407 14.96 16.09 -0.81
CA ASP A 407 15.95 17.10 -0.45
C ASP A 407 15.34 18.46 -0.09
N THR A 408 14.13 18.74 -0.57
CA THR A 408 13.36 19.95 -0.29
C THR A 408 12.35 19.80 0.84
N LEU A 409 12.17 18.59 1.40
CA LEU A 409 11.09 18.28 2.34
C LEU A 409 11.43 18.60 3.80
N GLU A 410 10.47 19.19 4.52
CA GLU A 410 10.58 19.44 5.96
C GLU A 410 10.00 18.26 6.76
N LEU A 411 10.69 17.10 6.71
CA LEU A 411 10.22 15.90 7.42
C LEU A 411 10.52 15.99 8.92
N ALA A 412 9.51 16.38 9.70
CA ALA A 412 9.57 16.49 11.16
C ALA A 412 10.01 15.17 11.83
N GLU A 413 10.70 15.28 12.97
CA GLU A 413 10.89 14.17 13.91
C GLU A 413 9.57 13.85 14.63
N GLY A 414 8.58 13.35 13.87
CA GLY A 414 7.31 12.90 14.43
C GLY A 414 7.50 11.77 15.43
N THR A 415 6.53 11.57 16.32
CA THR A 415 6.56 10.43 17.24
C THR A 415 6.23 9.15 16.47
N ALA A 416 7.24 8.31 16.23
CA ALA A 416 7.00 6.96 15.71
C ALA A 416 6.01 6.24 16.63
N GLY A 417 4.88 5.80 16.07
CA GLY A 417 3.81 5.19 16.84
C GLY A 417 4.28 3.92 17.58
N LEU A 418 3.81 3.72 18.82
CA LEU A 418 4.17 2.53 19.61
C LEU A 418 3.51 1.24 19.11
N ARG A 419 2.60 1.32 18.12
CA ARG A 419 1.81 0.21 17.58
C ARG A 419 2.69 -0.95 17.11
N VAL A 420 3.54 -0.70 16.13
CA VAL A 420 4.43 -1.73 15.54
C VAL A 420 5.38 -2.33 16.58
N PRO A 421 6.18 -1.55 17.35
CA PRO A 421 7.10 -2.14 18.31
C PRO A 421 6.36 -2.95 19.40
N LEU A 422 5.21 -2.49 19.89
CA LEU A 422 4.40 -3.24 20.86
C LEU A 422 3.93 -4.58 20.28
N LEU A 423 3.42 -4.58 19.05
CA LEU A 423 2.93 -5.79 18.38
C LEU A 423 4.05 -6.76 18.03
N VAL A 424 5.24 -6.26 17.67
CA VAL A 424 6.43 -7.09 17.47
C VAL A 424 6.83 -7.75 18.79
N VAL A 425 6.88 -7.01 19.90
CA VAL A 425 7.16 -7.59 21.23
C VAL A 425 6.11 -8.62 21.62
N LEU A 426 4.83 -8.34 21.40
CA LEU A 426 3.75 -9.29 21.67
C LEU A 426 3.88 -10.57 20.80
N GLY A 427 4.24 -10.41 19.53
CA GLY A 427 4.51 -11.53 18.62
C GLY A 427 5.69 -12.38 19.09
N LEU A 428 6.77 -11.75 19.57
CA LEU A 428 7.93 -12.44 20.15
C LEU A 428 7.56 -13.20 21.44
N LEU A 429 6.75 -12.59 22.31
CA LEU A 429 6.25 -13.23 23.53
C LEU A 429 5.35 -14.43 23.21
N LEU A 430 4.45 -14.29 22.23
CA LEU A 430 3.58 -15.37 21.76
C LEU A 430 4.40 -16.52 21.16
N ALA A 431 5.35 -16.21 20.28
CA ALA A 431 6.25 -17.21 19.70
C ALA A 431 7.02 -17.95 20.81
N GLY A 432 7.54 -17.21 21.79
CA GLY A 432 8.17 -17.79 22.98
C GLY A 432 7.25 -18.75 23.73
N ALA A 433 6.03 -18.32 24.05
CA ALA A 433 5.05 -19.16 24.72
C ALA A 433 4.79 -20.46 23.95
N VAL A 434 4.59 -20.39 22.63
CA VAL A 434 4.41 -21.56 21.73
C VAL A 434 5.63 -22.48 21.76
N GLY A 435 6.84 -21.94 21.67
CA GLY A 435 8.08 -22.70 21.77
C GLY A 435 8.25 -23.44 23.10
N PHE A 436 7.70 -22.91 24.20
CA PHE A 436 7.74 -23.53 25.52
C PHE A 436 6.62 -24.56 25.77
N VAL A 437 5.54 -24.60 24.97
CA VAL A 437 4.40 -25.53 25.17
C VAL A 437 4.84 -26.99 25.34
N PRO A 438 5.72 -27.57 24.49
CA PRO A 438 6.14 -28.96 24.64
C PRO A 438 6.86 -29.24 25.98
N THR A 439 7.56 -28.24 26.52
CA THR A 439 8.23 -28.37 27.81
C THR A 439 7.27 -28.28 28.99
N LEU A 440 6.23 -27.46 28.90
CA LEU A 440 5.20 -27.29 29.92
C LEU A 440 4.26 -28.50 29.98
N VAL A 441 3.76 -28.96 28.83
CA VAL A 441 2.92 -30.18 28.72
C VAL A 441 3.65 -31.39 29.31
N ARG A 442 4.97 -31.49 29.08
CA ARG A 442 5.72 -32.61 29.65
C ARG A 442 5.95 -32.47 31.16
N ARG A 443 6.15 -31.25 31.67
CA ARG A 443 6.25 -31.01 33.11
C ARG A 443 4.94 -31.35 33.82
N SER A 444 3.79 -31.02 33.23
CA SER A 444 2.47 -31.37 33.79
C SER A 444 2.21 -32.88 33.72
N VAL A 445 2.53 -33.54 32.61
CA VAL A 445 2.45 -35.00 32.50
C VAL A 445 3.35 -35.71 33.52
N ARG A 446 4.59 -35.24 33.73
CA ARG A 446 5.48 -35.78 34.76
C ARG A 446 4.95 -35.59 36.18
N ARG A 447 4.42 -34.40 36.50
CA ARG A 447 3.81 -34.13 37.82
C ARG A 447 2.58 -34.98 38.08
N SER A 448 1.80 -35.28 37.04
CA SER A 448 0.61 -36.13 37.15
C SER A 448 0.94 -37.63 37.27
N ALA A 449 2.15 -38.03 36.87
CA ALA A 449 2.65 -39.41 36.95
C ALA A 449 3.45 -39.71 38.23
N GLU A 450 3.67 -38.72 39.11
CA GLU A 450 4.31 -38.92 40.41
C GLU A 450 3.27 -39.45 41.42
N PRO A 451 3.48 -40.63 42.04
CA PRO A 451 2.57 -41.17 43.05
C PRO A 451 2.53 -40.26 44.29
N PRO A 452 1.39 -40.14 45.00
CA PRO A 452 1.27 -39.27 46.16
C PRO A 452 2.32 -39.61 47.21
N ALA A 453 3.03 -38.58 47.70
CA ALA A 453 4.11 -38.74 48.67
C ALA A 453 3.64 -39.55 49.89
N THR A 454 4.29 -40.69 50.12
CA THR A 454 4.06 -41.51 51.31
C THR A 454 4.43 -40.70 52.56
N ARG A 455 3.44 -40.39 53.41
CA ARG A 455 3.65 -39.81 54.74
C ARG A 455 4.70 -40.64 55.51
N PRO A 456 5.72 -40.02 56.14
CA PRO A 456 6.65 -40.76 56.98
C PRO A 456 5.89 -41.36 58.19
N PRO A 457 6.26 -42.56 58.66
CA PRO A 457 5.57 -43.23 59.75
C PRO A 457 5.75 -42.45 61.06
N ARG A 458 4.65 -42.29 61.83
CA ARG A 458 4.67 -41.70 63.17
C ARG A 458 5.61 -42.51 64.09
N PRO A 459 6.41 -41.86 64.96
CA PRO A 459 7.23 -42.57 65.92
C PRO A 459 6.37 -43.38 66.92
N ARG A 460 6.76 -44.62 67.18
CA ARG A 460 6.10 -45.53 68.15
C ARG A 460 6.26 -44.98 69.57
N PRO A 461 5.22 -45.03 70.43
CA PRO A 461 5.35 -44.71 71.85
C PRO A 461 6.12 -45.81 72.62
N PRO A 462 6.83 -45.46 73.71
CA PRO A 462 7.64 -46.40 74.47
C PRO A 462 6.80 -47.42 75.26
N ALA A 463 7.34 -48.64 75.37
CA ALA A 463 6.70 -49.77 76.04
C ALA A 463 6.59 -49.55 77.56
N VAL A 464 5.37 -49.64 78.08
CA VAL A 464 5.07 -49.65 79.52
C VAL A 464 5.32 -51.05 80.08
N GLY A 465 6.25 -51.17 81.01
CA GLY A 465 6.52 -52.40 81.76
C GLY A 465 5.35 -52.77 82.68
N ARG A 466 4.95 -54.04 82.66
CA ARG A 466 3.95 -54.62 83.59
C ARG A 466 4.61 -54.89 84.95
N PRO A 467 3.95 -54.56 86.09
CA PRO A 467 4.42 -54.93 87.41
C PRO A 467 4.07 -56.38 87.76
N SER A 468 4.98 -57.02 88.50
CA SER A 468 4.83 -58.33 89.13
C SER A 468 3.74 -58.31 90.21
N THR A 469 2.89 -59.32 90.22
CA THR A 469 2.00 -59.59 91.35
C THR A 469 2.17 -61.03 91.80
N THR A 470 2.51 -61.14 93.09
CA THR A 470 2.70 -62.32 93.90
C THR A 470 1.36 -63.00 94.20
N ARG A 471 1.39 -64.33 94.21
CA ARG A 471 0.29 -65.25 94.55
C ARG A 471 0.23 -65.46 96.07
N PRO A 472 -0.97 -65.68 96.66
CA PRO A 472 -1.12 -66.84 97.57
C PRO A 472 -2.53 -67.50 97.38
N PRO A 473 -2.94 -68.55 98.14
CA PRO A 473 -3.12 -69.88 97.58
C PRO A 473 -4.57 -70.43 97.64
N ALA A 474 -4.68 -71.68 97.18
CA ALA A 474 -5.81 -72.58 96.98
C ALA A 474 -6.99 -72.57 97.98
N ASP A 475 -8.18 -72.89 97.47
CA ASP A 475 -9.00 -74.07 97.87
C ASP A 475 -10.21 -74.22 96.90
N VAL A 476 -10.42 -75.35 96.21
CA VAL A 476 -11.18 -76.59 96.55
C VAL A 476 -12.49 -76.67 95.74
N VAL A 477 -12.52 -77.66 94.82
CA VAL A 477 -13.54 -78.70 94.46
C VAL A 477 -15.01 -78.41 94.84
N VAL A 478 -16.02 -78.61 93.98
CA VAL A 478 -16.77 -79.87 93.70
C VAL A 478 -17.72 -79.66 92.49
N PRO A 479 -18.02 -80.69 91.65
CA PRO A 479 -18.88 -80.59 90.47
C PRO A 479 -20.35 -80.91 90.74
N SER A 480 -21.26 -80.29 89.98
CA SER A 480 -22.48 -80.83 89.33
C SER A 480 -23.20 -79.69 88.60
#